data_AF-G1N7J4-F1
#
_entry.id   AF-G1N7J4-F1
#
_cell.length_a   1.000
_cell.length_b   1.000
_cell.length_c   1.000
_cell.angle_alpha   90.00
_cell.angle_beta   90.00
_cell.angle_gamma   90.00
#
_symmetry.space_group_name_H-M   'P 1'
#
loop_
_entity.id
_entity.type
_entity.pdbx_description
1 polymer ?
#
loop_
_entity_poly.entity_id
_entity_poly.type
_entity_poly.pdbx_seq_one_letter_code
_entity_poly.pdbx_strand_id
1 'polypeptide(L)'
;RARDKFEEDRIYRHLEPALAFQLELNRMRNFDLTAIPCANHKMHLYLGAAKVEVGTEVTDYRFFVRAIIRHSDLVTKEASFEYLQNEGERLLLEAMDELEVAFNNTNVRTDCNHIFLNFVPTVIMDPSKIEESVRSMVMRYGSRLWKLRVLQAELKINIRLTPTGKAIPIRLFLTNESGYYLDISLYKEVTDSRTAQIMFQAYGDKQGPLHGMLINTPYVTKDLLQSKRFQAQSLGTSYVYDIPEMFRQSLIKLWDSMNEHAFLPTPPLPSDILTYTELVLDDQGQLVHMNRLPGGNEIGMVAWKMTLKTPEYPEGRDIIVIGNDITYRIGSFGPQEDVLFLRASELARTHGIPRIYVAANSGARIGLAEEIRHMFHVAWEDPDDPYKGYKYLYLTPQDYKKVSALNSVHCEHVEDNGESRYKITDIIGKEDGLGIENLRGSGMIAGESSLAYESIITINLVTCRAIGIGAYLVRLGQRTIQVENSHIILTGCGALNKVRVYTSAFRAMWDEWLLLPDQGEELVQGSSRMTFSLFLFFSGEKSPFLHLFFLTRTLR
;
A
#
# COMPACT_ATOMS: atom_id res chain seq x y z
N ARG A 1 17.27 -23.75 31.75
CA ARG A 1 18.52 -23.10 32.27
C ARG A 1 18.39 -22.92 33.79
N ALA A 2 19.48 -22.80 34.58
CA ALA A 2 19.37 -22.65 36.04
C ALA A 2 18.52 -21.44 36.49
N ARG A 3 18.58 -20.34 35.72
CA ARG A 3 17.75 -19.14 35.92
C ARG A 3 16.24 -19.37 35.73
N ASP A 4 15.86 -20.40 34.97
CA ASP A 4 14.49 -20.75 34.58
C ASP A 4 14.07 -22.06 35.27
N LYS A 5 14.57 -22.34 36.49
CA LYS A 5 14.32 -23.59 37.23
C LYS A 5 14.62 -24.89 36.44
N PHE A 6 15.56 -24.82 35.50
CA PHE A 6 15.89 -25.91 34.56
C PHE A 6 14.76 -26.33 33.61
N GLU A 7 13.73 -25.51 33.44
CA GLU A 7 12.73 -25.73 32.38
C GLU A 7 13.36 -25.60 30.99
N GLU A 8 12.80 -26.34 30.02
CA GLU A 8 13.24 -26.35 28.63
C GLU A 8 12.90 -25.01 27.97
N ASP A 9 13.91 -24.34 27.43
CA ASP A 9 13.72 -23.14 26.62
C ASP A 9 13.48 -23.53 25.16
N ARG A 10 12.20 -23.60 24.77
CA ARG A 10 11.77 -24.05 23.43
C ARG A 10 12.28 -23.17 22.29
N ILE A 11 12.66 -21.91 22.57
CA ILE A 11 13.17 -20.97 21.55
C ILE A 11 14.51 -21.44 20.96
N TYR A 12 15.31 -22.13 21.77
CA TYR A 12 16.63 -22.66 21.36
C TYR A 12 16.60 -24.15 21.04
N ARG A 13 15.41 -24.75 20.88
CA ARG A 13 15.29 -26.17 20.56
C ARG A 13 15.98 -26.47 19.22
N HIS A 14 16.66 -27.62 19.15
CA HIS A 14 17.48 -28.06 18.00
C HIS A 14 18.64 -27.14 17.63
N LEU A 15 19.01 -26.22 18.53
CA LEU A 15 20.15 -25.33 18.37
C LEU A 15 21.12 -25.51 19.53
N GLU A 16 22.41 -25.56 19.22
CA GLU A 16 23.43 -25.53 20.25
C GLU A 16 23.44 -24.15 20.94
N PRO A 17 23.31 -24.07 22.28
CA PRO A 17 23.26 -22.79 22.99
C PRO A 17 24.46 -21.88 22.72
N ALA A 18 25.63 -22.45 22.44
CA ALA A 18 26.83 -21.72 22.08
C ALA A 18 26.74 -21.05 20.70
N LEU A 19 25.91 -21.57 19.79
CA LEU A 19 25.67 -21.00 18.46
C LEU A 19 24.43 -20.08 18.43
N ALA A 20 23.62 -20.11 19.47
CA ALA A 20 22.37 -19.35 19.53
C ALA A 20 22.53 -17.83 19.40
N PHE A 21 23.67 -17.29 19.83
CA PHE A 21 23.95 -15.85 19.66
C PHE A 21 24.07 -15.46 18.18
N GLN A 22 24.43 -16.39 17.30
CA GLN A 22 24.58 -16.16 15.85
C GLN A 22 23.23 -15.99 15.15
N LEU A 23 22.11 -16.38 15.77
CA LEU A 23 20.76 -16.08 15.29
C LEU A 23 20.28 -14.69 15.71
N GLU A 24 21.00 -14.01 16.60
CA GLU A 24 20.72 -12.62 16.99
C GLU A 24 19.29 -12.36 17.47
N LEU A 25 18.74 -13.31 18.25
CA LEU A 25 17.35 -13.25 18.72
C LEU A 25 17.02 -11.97 19.51
N ASN A 26 18.03 -11.32 20.10
CA ASN A 26 17.89 -10.03 20.79
C ASN A 26 17.27 -8.94 19.91
N ARG A 27 17.45 -9.01 18.59
CA ARG A 27 16.86 -8.04 17.67
C ARG A 27 15.33 -8.19 17.58
N MET A 28 14.79 -9.34 17.97
CA MET A 28 13.35 -9.59 17.99
C MET A 28 12.72 -9.34 19.38
N ARG A 29 13.43 -8.68 20.31
CA ARG A 29 12.96 -8.48 21.71
C ARG A 29 11.64 -7.73 21.84
N ASN A 30 11.24 -6.98 20.82
CA ASN A 30 9.97 -6.25 20.76
C ASN A 30 8.79 -7.19 20.43
N PHE A 31 9.04 -8.48 20.24
CA PHE A 31 8.05 -9.50 19.93
C PHE A 31 8.07 -10.61 20.98
N ASP A 32 6.90 -11.17 21.25
CA ASP A 32 6.73 -12.43 21.96
C ASP A 32 6.84 -13.57 20.94
N LEU A 33 7.88 -14.38 21.09
CA LEU A 33 8.27 -15.39 20.11
C LEU A 33 7.69 -16.76 20.48
N THR A 34 7.12 -17.42 19.49
CA THR A 34 6.75 -18.84 19.54
C THR A 34 7.54 -19.59 18.47
N ALA A 35 8.35 -20.57 18.87
CA ALA A 35 9.08 -21.41 17.93
C ALA A 35 8.12 -22.33 17.17
N ILE A 36 8.16 -22.29 15.85
CA ILE A 36 7.38 -23.16 14.97
C ILE A 36 8.28 -24.34 14.56
N PRO A 37 7.88 -25.59 14.78
CA PRO A 37 8.65 -26.75 14.35
C PRO A 37 8.78 -26.77 12.82
N CYS A 38 10.01 -26.85 12.32
CA CYS A 38 10.33 -27.05 10.91
C CYS A 38 10.85 -28.47 10.68
N ALA A 39 10.59 -29.03 9.50
CA ALA A 39 11.17 -30.32 9.13
C ALA A 39 12.69 -30.19 8.95
N ASN A 40 13.14 -29.05 8.44
CA ASN A 40 14.56 -28.73 8.30
C ASN A 40 15.12 -28.07 9.57
N HIS A 41 15.89 -28.82 10.36
CA HIS A 41 16.50 -28.32 11.60
C HIS A 41 17.61 -27.28 11.40
N LYS A 42 18.05 -27.01 10.16
CA LYS A 42 18.94 -25.86 9.87
C LYS A 42 18.20 -24.53 9.92
N MET A 43 16.87 -24.59 9.82
CA MET A 43 15.99 -23.44 9.82
C MET A 43 15.32 -23.28 11.17
N HIS A 44 15.32 -22.05 11.67
CA HIS A 44 14.62 -21.68 12.89
C HIS A 44 13.53 -20.69 12.54
N LEU A 45 12.28 -21.17 12.53
CA LEU A 45 11.11 -20.36 12.29
C LEU A 45 10.47 -19.95 13.61
N TYR A 46 10.20 -18.66 13.74
CA TYR A 46 9.50 -18.09 14.89
C TYR A 46 8.28 -17.32 14.42
N LEU A 47 7.13 -17.55 15.06
CA LEU A 47 5.99 -16.65 15.00
C LEU A 47 6.17 -15.59 16.10
N GLY A 48 6.37 -14.34 15.71
CA GLY A 48 6.47 -13.21 16.63
C GLY A 48 5.17 -12.41 16.67
N ALA A 49 4.62 -12.24 17.87
CA ALA A 49 3.52 -11.32 18.17
C ALA A 49 4.11 -10.02 18.74
N ALA A 50 3.81 -8.87 18.16
CA ALA A 50 4.33 -7.61 18.67
C ALA A 50 3.86 -7.36 20.12
N LYS A 51 4.77 -6.89 20.97
CA LYS A 51 4.44 -6.51 22.35
C LYS A 51 3.63 -5.22 22.33
N VAL A 52 2.39 -5.30 22.81
CA VAL A 52 1.46 -4.17 22.93
C VAL A 52 1.08 -3.94 24.39
N GLU A 53 0.47 -2.80 24.68
CA GLU A 53 -0.06 -2.50 26.01
C GLU A 53 -1.17 -3.48 26.41
N VAL A 54 -1.25 -3.78 27.71
CA VAL A 54 -2.20 -4.76 28.25
C VAL A 54 -3.63 -4.34 27.94
N GLY A 55 -4.39 -5.22 27.28
CA GLY A 55 -5.78 -4.97 26.86
C GLY A 55 -5.94 -4.52 25.42
N THR A 56 -4.85 -4.27 24.69
CA THR A 56 -4.86 -3.98 23.25
C THR A 56 -4.71 -5.29 22.46
N GLU A 57 -5.50 -5.45 21.40
CA GLU A 57 -5.38 -6.60 20.50
C GLU A 57 -4.08 -6.49 19.68
N VAL A 58 -3.32 -7.58 19.62
CA VAL A 58 -2.11 -7.66 18.79
C VAL A 58 -2.53 -7.78 17.33
N THR A 59 -2.08 -6.83 16.51
CA THR A 59 -2.34 -6.81 15.05
C THR A 59 -1.10 -7.09 14.21
N ASP A 60 0.10 -6.99 14.81
CA ASP A 60 1.38 -7.22 14.14
C ASP A 60 1.91 -8.61 14.48
N TYR A 61 1.65 -9.56 13.58
CA TYR A 61 2.21 -10.89 13.59
C TYR A 61 3.19 -11.05 12.45
N ARG A 62 4.38 -11.58 12.75
CA ARG A 62 5.43 -11.80 11.74
C ARG A 62 6.02 -13.18 11.88
N PHE A 63 6.31 -13.80 10.75
CA PHE A 63 7.24 -14.91 10.71
C PHE A 63 8.68 -14.38 10.61
N PHE A 64 9.51 -14.85 11.53
CA PHE A 64 10.95 -14.67 11.49
C PHE A 64 11.62 -15.99 11.17
N VAL A 65 12.17 -16.08 9.97
CA VAL A 65 12.96 -17.22 9.53
C VAL A 65 14.43 -16.89 9.76
N ARG A 66 15.16 -17.77 10.45
CA ARG A 66 16.59 -17.60 10.69
C ARG A 66 17.36 -18.87 10.37
N ALA A 67 18.45 -18.75 9.60
CA ALA A 67 19.33 -19.86 9.28
C ALA A 67 20.80 -19.50 9.44
N ILE A 68 21.60 -20.51 9.79
CA ILE A 68 23.07 -20.43 9.84
C ILE A 68 23.64 -21.32 8.76
N ILE A 69 24.42 -20.73 7.87
CA ILE A 69 25.05 -21.40 6.73
C ILE A 69 26.49 -21.70 7.10
N ARG A 70 26.84 -22.98 6.99
CA ARG A 70 28.16 -23.52 7.32
C ARG A 70 28.69 -24.27 6.10
N HIS A 71 30.00 -24.24 5.92
CA HIS A 71 30.66 -25.05 4.90
C HIS A 71 30.60 -26.52 5.31
N SER A 72 30.38 -27.44 4.36
CA SER A 72 30.30 -28.89 4.64
C SER A 72 31.64 -29.49 5.04
N ASP A 73 32.75 -28.93 4.54
CA ASP A 73 34.09 -29.32 4.99
C ASP A 73 34.48 -28.55 6.26
N LEU A 74 34.80 -29.28 7.33
CA LEU A 74 35.44 -28.74 8.55
C LEU A 74 36.87 -28.23 8.31
N VAL A 75 37.44 -28.47 7.12
CA VAL A 75 38.81 -28.13 6.76
C VAL A 75 38.83 -26.85 5.92
N THR A 76 39.73 -25.95 6.31
CA THR A 76 39.97 -24.56 5.88
C THR A 76 40.21 -24.33 4.38
N LYS A 77 39.35 -24.82 3.49
CA LYS A 77 39.28 -24.28 2.12
C LYS A 77 38.36 -23.08 2.13
N GLU A 78 38.86 -21.96 1.62
CA GLU A 78 38.04 -20.79 1.38
C GLU A 78 36.88 -21.18 0.46
N ALA A 79 35.65 -20.96 0.90
CA ALA A 79 34.48 -21.30 0.11
C ALA A 79 34.45 -20.42 -1.15
N SER A 80 34.15 -21.00 -2.32
CA SER A 80 33.95 -20.20 -3.51
C SER A 80 32.67 -19.35 -3.38
N PHE A 81 32.66 -18.19 -4.00
CA PHE A 81 31.47 -17.34 -4.07
C PHE A 81 30.28 -18.08 -4.69
N GLU A 82 30.53 -18.85 -5.76
CA GLU A 82 29.51 -19.66 -6.44
C GLU A 82 28.86 -20.70 -5.50
N TYR A 83 29.66 -21.35 -4.65
CA TYR A 83 29.14 -22.28 -3.66
C TYR A 83 28.21 -21.57 -2.67
N LEU A 84 28.62 -20.42 -2.12
CA LEU A 84 27.79 -19.64 -1.20
C LEU A 84 26.53 -19.11 -1.86
N GLN A 85 26.61 -18.68 -3.11
CA GLN A 85 25.46 -18.23 -3.87
C GLN A 85 24.42 -19.35 -4.02
N ASN A 86 24.86 -20.54 -4.44
CA ASN A 86 23.98 -21.70 -4.61
C ASN A 86 23.40 -22.18 -3.27
N GLU A 87 24.20 -22.21 -2.21
CA GLU A 87 23.76 -22.57 -0.86
C GLU A 87 22.77 -21.54 -0.28
N GLY A 88 23.02 -20.25 -0.51
CA GLY A 88 22.12 -19.17 -0.13
C GLY A 88 20.78 -19.26 -0.84
N GLU A 89 20.80 -19.52 -2.16
CA GLU A 89 19.59 -19.69 -2.96
C GLU A 89 18.78 -20.90 -2.50
N ARG A 90 19.45 -22.04 -2.28
CA ARG A 90 18.81 -23.25 -1.73
C ARG A 90 18.11 -22.96 -0.40
N LEU A 91 18.79 -22.31 0.54
CA LEU A 91 18.22 -21.99 1.84
C LEU A 91 17.11 -20.95 1.78
N LEU A 92 17.16 -20.02 0.82
CA LEU A 92 16.05 -19.10 0.58
C LEU A 92 14.81 -19.86 0.09
N LEU A 93 14.96 -20.83 -0.81
CA LEU A 93 13.86 -21.69 -1.27
C LEU A 93 13.29 -22.52 -0.11
N GLU A 94 14.15 -23.19 0.66
CA GLU A 94 13.75 -23.96 1.85
C GLU A 94 13.04 -23.07 2.88
N ALA A 95 13.52 -21.84 3.09
CA ALA A 95 12.87 -20.85 3.97
C ALA A 95 11.46 -20.49 3.48
N MET A 96 11.29 -20.29 2.16
CA MET A 96 9.98 -20.00 1.58
C MET A 96 9.03 -21.20 1.67
N ASP A 97 9.54 -22.43 1.50
CA ASP A 97 8.73 -23.65 1.64
C ASP A 97 8.21 -23.80 3.08
N GLU A 98 9.07 -23.63 4.08
CA GLU A 98 8.69 -23.68 5.50
C GLU A 98 7.72 -22.54 5.88
N LEU A 99 7.92 -21.33 5.31
CA LEU A 99 6.99 -20.22 5.46
C LEU A 99 5.62 -20.54 4.86
N GLU A 100 5.56 -21.17 3.69
CA GLU A 100 4.31 -21.52 3.01
C GLU A 100 3.51 -22.56 3.82
N VAL A 101 4.21 -23.56 4.40
CA VAL A 101 3.60 -24.51 5.33
C VAL A 101 3.08 -23.82 6.58
N ALA A 102 3.88 -22.94 7.18
CA ALA A 102 3.48 -22.21 8.38
C ALA A 102 2.31 -21.25 8.12
N PHE A 103 2.27 -20.61 6.96
CA PHE A 103 1.19 -19.72 6.53
C PHE A 103 -0.15 -20.45 6.44
N ASN A 104 -0.15 -21.70 5.94
CA ASN A 104 -1.35 -22.52 5.83
C ASN A 104 -1.82 -23.12 7.18
N ASN A 105 -0.90 -23.34 8.12
CA ASN A 105 -1.19 -23.97 9.41
C ASN A 105 -1.49 -22.97 10.54
N THR A 106 -1.37 -21.68 10.27
CA THR A 106 -1.50 -20.63 11.29
C THR A 106 -2.81 -19.84 11.09
N ASN A 107 -3.55 -19.65 12.18
CA ASN A 107 -4.83 -18.93 12.15
C ASN A 107 -4.68 -17.40 12.16
N VAL A 108 -3.48 -16.89 12.45
CA VAL A 108 -3.18 -15.46 12.44
C VAL A 108 -2.62 -15.03 11.09
N ARG A 109 -3.05 -13.86 10.63
CA ARG A 109 -2.57 -13.28 9.39
C ARG A 109 -1.27 -12.54 9.64
N THR A 110 -0.20 -12.92 8.94
CA THR A 110 1.12 -12.29 9.09
C THR A 110 1.39 -11.22 8.05
N ASP A 111 2.23 -10.26 8.42
CA ASP A 111 2.75 -9.20 7.55
C ASP A 111 4.22 -8.91 7.91
N CYS A 112 4.95 -8.20 7.04
CA CYS A 112 6.36 -7.84 7.30
C CYS A 112 7.25 -9.04 7.69
N ASN A 113 7.02 -10.21 7.11
CA ASN A 113 7.80 -11.41 7.39
C ASN A 113 9.27 -11.15 7.06
N HIS A 114 10.16 -11.78 7.85
CA HIS A 114 11.58 -11.46 7.85
C HIS A 114 12.42 -12.71 7.69
N ILE A 115 13.37 -12.69 6.75
CA ILE A 115 14.35 -13.76 6.55
C ILE A 115 15.74 -13.28 6.98
N PHE A 116 16.42 -14.02 7.86
CA PHE A 116 17.80 -13.77 8.28
C PHE A 116 18.69 -14.96 7.90
N LEU A 117 19.70 -14.71 7.06
CA LEU A 117 20.68 -15.71 6.66
C LEU A 117 22.07 -15.30 7.17
N ASN A 118 22.68 -16.15 7.99
CA ASN A 118 24.01 -15.91 8.54
C ASN A 118 25.04 -16.87 7.93
N PHE A 119 25.90 -16.35 7.06
CA PHE A 119 27.01 -17.04 6.44
C PHE A 119 28.24 -16.99 7.34
N VAL A 120 28.53 -18.12 7.99
CA VAL A 120 29.70 -18.27 8.87
C VAL A 120 31.03 -18.31 8.09
N PRO A 121 31.14 -19.00 6.93
CA PRO A 121 32.38 -19.02 6.15
C PRO A 121 32.83 -17.62 5.72
N THR A 122 34.15 -17.42 5.65
CA THR A 122 34.75 -16.20 5.10
C THR A 122 35.10 -16.40 3.63
N VAL A 123 34.75 -15.44 2.77
CA VAL A 123 34.99 -15.52 1.31
C VAL A 123 35.78 -14.32 0.81
N ILE A 124 36.67 -14.54 -0.16
CA ILE A 124 37.40 -13.46 -0.82
C ILE A 124 36.56 -12.91 -1.96
N MET A 125 36.03 -11.70 -1.81
CA MET A 125 35.23 -11.07 -2.86
C MET A 125 35.05 -9.56 -2.65
N ASP A 126 34.64 -8.89 -3.72
CA ASP A 126 34.15 -7.51 -3.65
C ASP A 126 32.68 -7.50 -3.17
N PRO A 127 32.33 -6.70 -2.14
CA PRO A 127 30.95 -6.61 -1.65
C PRO A 127 29.91 -6.19 -2.70
N SER A 128 30.28 -5.44 -3.75
CA SER A 128 29.35 -5.06 -4.84
C SER A 128 28.76 -6.29 -5.55
N LYS A 129 29.53 -7.38 -5.68
CA LYS A 129 29.04 -8.65 -6.25
C LYS A 129 27.96 -9.32 -5.39
N ILE A 130 27.98 -9.10 -4.07
CA ILE A 130 26.95 -9.61 -3.15
C ILE A 130 25.62 -8.91 -3.47
N GLU A 131 25.67 -7.59 -3.61
CA GLU A 131 24.48 -6.79 -3.92
C GLU A 131 23.85 -7.22 -5.25
N GLU A 132 24.65 -7.36 -6.30
CA GLU A 132 24.17 -7.78 -7.62
C GLU A 132 23.53 -9.18 -7.59
N SER A 133 24.20 -10.15 -6.94
CA SER A 133 23.70 -11.52 -6.82
C SER A 133 22.39 -11.59 -6.05
N VAL A 134 22.32 -10.89 -4.90
CA VAL A 134 21.11 -10.84 -4.07
C VAL A 134 19.97 -10.13 -4.81
N ARG A 135 20.25 -9.04 -5.52
CA ARG A 135 19.26 -8.32 -6.34
C ARG A 135 18.67 -9.23 -7.42
N SER A 136 19.51 -10.00 -8.12
CA SER A 136 19.07 -10.98 -9.12
C SER A 136 18.17 -12.06 -8.53
N MET A 137 18.52 -12.57 -7.34
CA MET A 137 17.75 -13.59 -6.62
C MET A 137 16.37 -13.07 -6.19
N VAL A 138 16.29 -11.86 -5.64
CA VAL A 138 15.00 -11.25 -5.23
C VAL A 138 14.12 -10.94 -6.44
N MET A 139 14.70 -10.49 -7.55
CA MET A 139 13.93 -10.25 -8.77
C MET A 139 13.38 -11.56 -9.35
N ARG A 140 14.13 -12.66 -9.27
CA ARG A 140 13.70 -14.00 -9.70
C ARG A 140 12.55 -14.56 -8.86
N TYR A 141 12.62 -14.39 -7.53
CA TYR A 141 11.66 -14.97 -6.59
C TYR A 141 10.65 -13.96 -5.99
N GLY A 142 10.63 -12.73 -6.50
CA GLY A 142 9.87 -11.61 -5.91
C GLY A 142 8.37 -11.88 -5.78
N SER A 143 7.78 -12.59 -6.74
CA SER A 143 6.35 -12.96 -6.70
C SER A 143 6.03 -13.90 -5.52
N ARG A 144 6.93 -14.84 -5.22
CA ARG A 144 6.78 -15.78 -4.11
C ARG A 144 7.02 -15.10 -2.77
N LEU A 145 8.08 -14.29 -2.67
CA LEU A 145 8.38 -13.47 -1.49
C LEU A 145 7.21 -12.52 -1.15
N TRP A 146 6.61 -11.90 -2.17
CA TRP A 146 5.45 -11.02 -2.01
C TRP A 146 4.22 -11.75 -1.49
N LYS A 147 3.89 -12.92 -2.06
CA LYS A 147 2.79 -13.77 -1.58
C LYS A 147 2.98 -14.18 -0.12
N LEU A 148 4.21 -14.51 0.25
CA LEU A 148 4.60 -14.85 1.62
C LEU A 148 4.80 -13.62 2.52
N ARG A 149 4.51 -12.40 2.05
CA ARG A 149 4.63 -11.14 2.80
C ARG A 149 6.03 -10.91 3.38
N VAL A 150 7.08 -11.39 2.70
CA VAL A 150 8.47 -11.15 3.09
C VAL A 150 8.88 -9.75 2.61
N LEU A 151 8.79 -8.76 3.50
CA LEU A 151 9.11 -7.36 3.18
C LEU A 151 10.52 -6.95 3.60
N GLN A 152 11.13 -7.73 4.51
CA GLN A 152 12.49 -7.49 4.97
C GLN A 152 13.30 -8.78 4.89
N ALA A 153 14.56 -8.64 4.48
CA ALA A 153 15.51 -9.73 4.56
C ALA A 153 16.88 -9.19 4.96
N GLU A 154 17.64 -10.02 5.65
CA GLU A 154 18.94 -9.65 6.18
C GLU A 154 19.93 -10.78 5.94
N LEU A 155 21.08 -10.40 5.41
CA LEU A 155 22.19 -11.28 5.12
C LEU A 155 23.40 -10.82 5.92
N LYS A 156 24.03 -11.74 6.64
CA LYS A 156 25.33 -11.53 7.30
C LYS A 156 26.37 -12.43 6.65
N ILE A 157 27.49 -11.88 6.23
CA ILE A 157 28.58 -12.63 5.60
C ILE A 157 29.93 -12.02 5.96
N ASN A 158 30.94 -12.86 6.19
CA ASN A 158 32.31 -12.40 6.38
C ASN A 158 33.05 -12.39 5.05
N ILE A 159 33.65 -11.26 4.68
CA ILE A 159 34.45 -11.16 3.45
C ILE A 159 35.90 -10.77 3.73
N ARG A 160 36.78 -11.08 2.79
CA ARG A 160 38.12 -10.50 2.68
C ARG A 160 38.28 -9.88 1.29
N LEU A 161 38.96 -8.75 1.21
CA LEU A 161 39.29 -8.13 -0.09
C LEU A 161 40.51 -8.78 -0.74
N THR A 162 41.39 -9.38 0.06
CA THR A 162 42.61 -10.06 -0.38
C THR A 162 42.81 -11.35 0.43
N PRO A 163 43.55 -12.36 -0.09
CA PRO A 163 43.78 -13.62 0.64
C PRO A 163 44.38 -13.45 2.04
N THR A 164 45.25 -12.45 2.20
CA THR A 164 45.92 -12.12 3.46
C THR A 164 45.21 -11.01 4.25
N GLY A 165 44.07 -10.52 3.76
CA GLY A 165 43.32 -9.43 4.36
C GLY A 165 42.59 -9.84 5.63
N LYS A 166 42.23 -8.83 6.45
CA LYS A 166 41.35 -9.04 7.61
C LYS A 166 39.93 -9.37 7.15
N ALA A 167 39.27 -10.26 7.87
CA ALA A 167 37.85 -10.53 7.65
C ALA A 167 37.01 -9.32 8.08
N ILE A 168 36.08 -8.93 7.22
CA ILE A 168 35.16 -7.82 7.40
C ILE A 168 33.75 -8.41 7.44
N PRO A 169 33.02 -8.30 8.58
CA PRO A 169 31.63 -8.70 8.63
C PRO A 169 30.78 -7.67 7.86
N ILE A 170 30.12 -8.15 6.82
CA ILE A 170 29.22 -7.37 5.98
C ILE A 170 27.78 -7.77 6.29
N ARG A 171 26.92 -6.76 6.38
CA ARG A 171 25.48 -6.90 6.51
C ARG A 171 24.79 -6.28 5.33
N LEU A 172 23.91 -7.03 4.71
CA LEU A 172 23.07 -6.55 3.64
C LEU A 172 21.61 -6.62 4.12
N PHE A 173 20.95 -5.46 4.12
CA PHE A 173 19.55 -5.33 4.46
C PHE A 173 18.76 -5.06 3.20
N LEU A 174 17.70 -5.83 3.01
CA LEU A 174 16.73 -5.65 1.95
C LEU A 174 15.43 -5.18 2.56
N THR A 175 14.81 -4.18 1.96
CA THR A 175 13.52 -3.66 2.40
C THR A 175 12.66 -3.35 1.19
N ASN A 176 11.46 -3.91 1.16
CA ASN A 176 10.48 -3.72 0.09
C ASN A 176 9.08 -3.46 0.69
N GLU A 177 8.91 -2.32 1.36
CA GLU A 177 7.65 -2.00 2.06
C GLU A 177 6.47 -1.76 1.10
N SER A 178 6.73 -1.06 -0.02
CA SER A 178 5.69 -0.71 -0.99
C SER A 178 5.38 -1.85 -1.96
N GLY A 179 6.28 -2.81 -2.13
CA GLY A 179 6.19 -3.88 -3.12
C GLY A 179 6.78 -3.53 -4.49
N TYR A 180 7.11 -2.25 -4.72
CA TYR A 180 7.54 -1.75 -6.03
C TYR A 180 9.00 -1.32 -6.07
N TYR A 181 9.59 -0.99 -4.92
CA TYR A 181 10.96 -0.56 -4.78
C TYR A 181 11.68 -1.45 -3.76
N LEU A 182 12.72 -2.15 -4.23
CA LEU A 182 13.63 -2.90 -3.38
C LEU A 182 14.78 -1.98 -2.97
N ASP A 183 14.77 -1.53 -1.73
CA ASP A 183 15.92 -0.88 -1.13
C ASP A 183 16.92 -1.95 -0.67
N ILE A 184 18.18 -1.76 -1.06
CA ILE A 184 19.30 -2.57 -0.58
C ILE A 184 20.29 -1.64 0.10
N SER A 185 20.57 -1.92 1.37
CA SER A 185 21.52 -1.17 2.18
C SER A 185 22.64 -2.09 2.65
N LEU A 186 23.87 -1.72 2.34
CA LEU A 186 25.07 -2.47 2.70
C LEU A 186 25.80 -1.78 3.86
N TYR A 187 26.18 -2.56 4.88
CA TYR A 187 26.92 -2.10 6.04
C TYR A 187 28.10 -3.02 6.34
N LYS A 188 29.13 -2.46 6.96
CA LYS A 188 30.17 -3.21 7.67
C LYS A 188 29.98 -3.05 9.17
N GLU A 189 30.24 -4.11 9.93
CA GLU A 189 30.27 -4.05 11.39
C GLU A 189 31.59 -3.43 11.84
N VAL A 190 31.53 -2.32 12.59
CA VAL A 190 32.71 -1.60 13.08
C VAL A 190 32.58 -1.35 14.57
N THR A 191 33.66 -1.62 15.30
CA THR A 191 33.75 -1.29 16.72
C THR A 191 34.03 0.20 16.88
N ASP A 192 33.15 0.91 17.58
CA ASP A 192 33.38 2.29 17.97
C ASP A 192 34.56 2.36 18.96
N SER A 193 35.57 3.14 18.60
CA SER A 193 36.74 3.40 19.46
C SER A 193 36.40 4.01 20.82
N ARG A 194 35.28 4.74 20.94
CA ARG A 194 34.91 5.44 22.18
C ARG A 194 34.05 4.60 23.11
N THR A 195 33.09 3.86 22.57
CA THR A 195 32.12 3.08 23.38
C THR A 195 32.45 1.58 23.44
N ALA A 196 33.40 1.12 22.62
CA ALA A 196 33.71 -0.30 22.39
C ALA A 196 32.51 -1.13 21.91
N GLN A 197 31.42 -0.48 21.48
CA GLN A 197 30.23 -1.14 20.94
C GLN A 197 30.35 -1.32 19.43
N ILE A 198 29.72 -2.38 18.90
CA ILE A 198 29.73 -2.68 17.48
C ILE A 198 28.54 -1.99 16.81
N MET A 199 28.81 -1.21 15.77
CA MET A 199 27.83 -0.40 15.05
C MET A 199 27.81 -0.76 13.56
N PHE A 200 26.70 -0.43 12.90
CA PHE A 200 26.58 -0.46 11.46
C PHE A 200 27.23 0.79 10.85
N GLN A 201 28.27 0.60 10.04
CA GLN A 201 28.81 1.67 9.19
C GLN A 201 28.42 1.39 7.74
N ALA A 202 27.81 2.36 7.07
CA ALA A 202 27.41 2.21 5.66
C ALA A 202 28.64 1.88 4.81
N TYR A 203 28.44 1.01 3.83
CA TYR A 203 29.47 0.59 2.90
C TYR A 203 29.11 1.10 1.50
N GLY A 204 29.92 2.02 0.97
CA GLY A 204 29.65 2.73 -0.29
C GLY A 204 29.11 4.15 -0.06
N ASP A 205 28.59 4.76 -1.13
CA ASP A 205 28.18 6.17 -1.12
C ASP A 205 26.79 6.38 -0.50
N LYS A 206 25.95 5.34 -0.46
CA LYS A 206 24.61 5.40 0.11
C LYS A 206 24.65 5.21 1.63
N GLN A 207 24.21 6.22 2.37
CA GLN A 207 23.92 6.06 3.80
C GLN A 207 22.52 5.48 3.99
N GLY A 208 22.46 4.20 4.37
CA GLY A 208 21.20 3.53 4.70
C GLY A 208 20.69 3.89 6.11
N PRO A 209 19.43 3.52 6.43
CA PRO A 209 18.73 3.95 7.66
C PRO A 209 19.35 3.46 8.97
N LEU A 210 20.16 2.40 8.94
CA LEU A 210 20.81 1.85 10.13
C LEU A 210 22.22 2.41 10.35
N HIS A 211 22.68 3.37 9.54
CA HIS A 211 24.01 3.95 9.69
C HIS A 211 24.20 4.56 11.10
N GLY A 212 25.26 4.16 11.79
CA GLY A 212 25.58 4.60 13.15
C GLY A 212 24.79 3.89 14.26
N MET A 213 23.85 3.02 13.92
CA MET A 213 23.07 2.26 14.91
C MET A 213 23.84 1.03 15.41
N LEU A 214 23.54 0.58 16.63
CA LEU A 214 24.15 -0.62 17.21
C LEU A 214 23.67 -1.89 16.50
N ILE A 215 24.53 -2.91 16.41
CA ILE A 215 24.15 -4.19 15.75
C ILE A 215 23.01 -4.94 16.46
N ASN A 216 22.80 -4.65 17.75
CA ASN A 216 21.74 -5.24 18.56
C ASN A 216 20.44 -4.42 18.56
N THR A 217 20.34 -3.40 17.70
CA THR A 217 19.13 -2.59 17.55
C THR A 217 17.94 -3.49 17.20
N PRO A 218 16.85 -3.43 17.98
CA PRO A 218 15.69 -4.30 17.77
C PRO A 218 14.88 -3.88 16.54
N TYR A 219 14.19 -4.83 15.93
CA TYR A 219 13.23 -4.55 14.87
C TYR A 219 12.04 -3.76 15.43
N VAL A 220 11.64 -2.74 14.68
CA VAL A 220 10.50 -1.89 15.02
C VAL A 220 9.20 -2.63 14.73
N THR A 221 8.22 -2.47 15.60
CA THR A 221 6.85 -2.98 15.41
C THR A 221 6.15 -2.23 14.28
N LYS A 222 5.03 -2.76 13.80
CA LYS A 222 4.30 -2.23 12.66
C LYS A 222 3.74 -0.85 12.99
N ASP A 223 4.01 0.11 12.12
CA ASP A 223 3.49 1.47 12.25
C ASP A 223 2.11 1.61 11.59
N LEU A 224 1.49 2.77 11.78
CA LEU A 224 0.17 3.08 11.20
C LEU A 224 0.21 3.03 9.67
N LEU A 225 1.30 3.50 9.06
CA LEU A 225 1.48 3.56 7.62
C LEU A 225 1.47 2.15 7.01
N GLN A 226 2.23 1.23 7.59
CA GLN A 226 2.27 -0.16 7.16
C GLN A 226 0.93 -0.88 7.40
N SER A 227 0.16 -0.50 8.42
CA SER A 227 -1.22 -0.97 8.59
C SER A 227 -2.11 -0.57 7.42
N LYS A 228 -2.07 0.71 7.02
CA LYS A 228 -2.80 1.21 5.84
C LYS A 228 -2.32 0.53 4.54
N ARG A 229 -1.00 0.36 4.36
CA ARG A 229 -0.44 -0.39 3.22
C ARG A 229 -0.98 -1.80 3.14
N PHE A 230 -0.97 -2.52 4.26
CA PHE A 230 -1.50 -3.87 4.33
C PHE A 230 -2.99 -3.92 3.96
N GLN A 231 -3.79 -2.97 4.42
CA GLN A 231 -5.21 -2.87 4.06
C GLN A 231 -5.39 -2.64 2.54
N ALA A 232 -4.67 -1.69 1.95
CA ALA A 232 -4.71 -1.43 0.51
C ALA A 232 -4.27 -2.66 -0.31
N GLN A 233 -3.16 -3.30 0.06
CA GLN A 233 -2.64 -4.49 -0.61
C GLN A 233 -3.57 -5.71 -0.45
N SER A 234 -4.31 -5.80 0.66
CA SER A 234 -5.34 -6.83 0.85
C SER A 234 -6.52 -6.66 -0.10
N LEU A 235 -6.76 -5.42 -0.55
CA LEU A 235 -7.75 -5.07 -1.56
C LEU A 235 -7.18 -5.09 -2.99
N GLY A 236 -5.94 -5.55 -3.16
CA GLY A 236 -5.30 -5.69 -4.47
C GLY A 236 -4.78 -4.39 -5.08
N THR A 237 -4.59 -3.34 -4.28
CA THR A 237 -4.05 -2.04 -4.76
C THR A 237 -2.87 -1.54 -3.94
N SER A 238 -2.16 -0.55 -4.50
CA SER A 238 -1.10 0.19 -3.84
C SER A 238 -1.68 1.16 -2.83
N TYR A 239 -0.95 1.42 -1.73
CA TYR A 239 -1.35 2.50 -0.83
C TYR A 239 -1.15 3.85 -1.51
N VAL A 240 -2.08 4.78 -1.27
CA VAL A 240 -2.13 6.03 -2.05
C VAL A 240 -0.86 6.89 -1.89
N TYR A 241 -0.21 6.86 -0.72
CA TYR A 241 1.05 7.59 -0.51
C TYR A 241 2.29 6.90 -1.09
N ASP A 242 2.17 5.67 -1.58
CA ASP A 242 3.26 5.02 -2.33
C ASP A 242 3.24 5.45 -3.82
N ILE A 243 2.16 6.10 -4.29
CA ILE A 243 1.99 6.54 -5.69
C ILE A 243 3.10 7.50 -6.17
N PRO A 244 3.52 8.55 -5.43
CA PRO A 244 4.63 9.39 -5.85
C PRO A 244 5.93 8.59 -6.07
N GLU A 245 6.20 7.60 -5.22
CA GLU A 245 7.38 6.76 -5.40
C GLU A 245 7.25 5.84 -6.64
N MET A 246 6.05 5.36 -6.94
CA MET A 246 5.79 4.64 -8.19
C MET A 246 6.07 5.52 -9.42
N PHE A 247 5.67 6.80 -9.41
CA PHE A 247 6.05 7.76 -10.46
C PHE A 247 7.57 7.90 -10.57
N ARG A 248 8.29 8.04 -9.46
CA ARG A 248 9.77 8.14 -9.45
C ARG A 248 10.41 6.92 -10.10
N GLN A 249 9.98 5.72 -9.72
CA GLN A 249 10.54 4.48 -10.26
C GLN A 249 10.23 4.32 -11.75
N SER A 250 9.04 4.72 -12.19
CA SER A 250 8.69 4.71 -13.61
C SER A 250 9.46 5.76 -14.41
N LEU A 251 9.73 6.94 -13.84
CA LEU A 251 10.58 7.95 -14.46
C LEU A 251 12.00 7.42 -14.68
N ILE A 252 12.62 6.81 -13.67
CA ILE A 252 13.97 6.22 -13.80
C ILE A 252 14.00 5.22 -14.96
N LYS A 253 13.01 4.32 -15.04
CA LYS A 253 12.90 3.37 -16.15
C LYS A 253 12.71 4.04 -17.51
N LEU A 254 11.92 5.12 -17.58
CA LEU A 254 11.76 5.87 -18.82
C LEU A 254 13.12 6.42 -19.28
N TRP A 255 13.84 7.10 -18.39
CA TRP A 255 15.16 7.63 -18.67
C TRP A 255 16.14 6.55 -19.14
N ASP A 256 16.19 5.41 -18.46
CA ASP A 256 17.03 4.27 -18.83
C ASP A 256 16.68 3.75 -20.25
N SER A 257 15.38 3.61 -20.55
CA SER A 257 14.92 3.12 -21.87
C SER A 257 15.16 4.10 -23.02
N MET A 258 15.09 5.41 -22.73
CA MET A 258 15.27 6.46 -23.72
C MET A 258 16.75 6.73 -24.03
N ASN A 259 17.67 6.28 -23.17
CA ASN A 259 19.10 6.39 -23.42
C ASN A 259 19.55 5.62 -24.69
N GLU A 260 18.79 4.61 -25.09
CA GLU A 260 19.02 3.86 -26.34
C GLU A 260 18.45 4.59 -27.59
N HIS A 261 17.52 5.53 -27.40
CA HIS A 261 16.69 6.11 -28.46
C HIS A 261 16.90 7.62 -28.66
N ALA A 262 17.50 8.32 -27.69
CA ALA A 262 17.70 9.77 -27.72
C ALA A 262 19.05 10.17 -27.11
N PHE A 263 19.59 11.30 -27.56
CA PHE A 263 20.74 11.94 -26.91
C PHE A 263 20.29 12.64 -25.63
N LEU A 264 20.52 12.00 -24.49
CA LEU A 264 20.16 12.52 -23.19
C LEU A 264 21.34 13.30 -22.56
N PRO A 265 21.08 14.26 -21.65
CA PRO A 265 22.11 14.83 -20.79
C PRO A 265 22.94 13.75 -20.12
N THR A 266 24.24 14.00 -19.98
CA THR A 266 25.19 13.02 -19.44
C THR A 266 24.83 12.66 -17.98
N PRO A 267 24.84 11.38 -17.60
CA PRO A 267 24.61 10.95 -16.21
C PRO A 267 25.50 11.68 -15.20
N PRO A 268 25.09 11.78 -13.91
CA PRO A 268 23.99 11.06 -13.27
C PRO A 268 22.63 11.72 -13.45
N LEU A 269 21.57 10.91 -13.37
CA LEU A 269 20.20 11.44 -13.27
C LEU A 269 20.09 12.36 -12.04
N PRO A 270 19.39 13.50 -12.14
CA PRO A 270 19.22 14.38 -11.00
C PRO A 270 18.52 13.65 -9.84
N SER A 271 19.05 13.79 -8.62
CA SER A 271 18.43 13.21 -7.41
C SER A 271 16.99 13.71 -7.18
N ASP A 272 16.66 14.86 -7.76
CA ASP A 272 15.36 15.52 -7.76
C ASP A 272 14.54 15.26 -9.04
N ILE A 273 14.71 14.09 -9.68
CA ILE A 273 13.93 13.66 -10.87
C ILE A 273 12.41 13.81 -10.70
N LEU A 274 11.95 13.72 -9.46
CA LEU A 274 10.58 13.99 -9.03
C LEU A 274 10.62 14.79 -7.74
N THR A 275 9.95 15.94 -7.73
CA THR A 275 9.55 16.66 -6.53
C THR A 275 8.03 16.70 -6.46
N TYR A 276 7.48 16.71 -5.25
CA TYR A 276 6.03 16.79 -5.06
C TYR A 276 5.69 17.53 -3.78
N THR A 277 4.53 18.14 -3.75
CA THR A 277 3.97 18.82 -2.58
C THR A 277 2.51 18.43 -2.45
N GLU A 278 2.11 18.00 -1.25
CA GLU A 278 0.73 17.64 -0.99
C GLU A 278 -0.15 18.88 -1.00
N LEU A 279 -1.35 18.73 -1.56
CA LEU A 279 -2.39 19.74 -1.64
C LEU A 279 -3.50 19.35 -0.66
N VAL A 280 -3.79 20.22 0.30
CA VAL A 280 -4.75 19.96 1.39
C VAL A 280 -5.76 21.12 1.45
N LEU A 281 -6.95 20.86 1.97
CA LEU A 281 -7.94 21.91 2.24
C LEU A 281 -7.64 22.59 3.58
N ASP A 282 -7.72 23.92 3.62
CA ASP A 282 -7.80 24.67 4.86
C ASP A 282 -9.23 24.71 5.43
N ASP A 283 -9.41 25.37 6.57
CA ASP A 283 -10.71 25.51 7.24
C ASP A 283 -11.77 26.25 6.40
N GLN A 284 -11.35 26.98 5.35
CA GLN A 284 -12.22 27.67 4.40
C GLN A 284 -12.43 26.88 3.11
N GLY A 285 -11.91 25.65 3.01
CA GLY A 285 -12.02 24.80 1.83
C GLY A 285 -11.20 25.29 0.64
N GLN A 286 -10.14 26.06 0.88
CA GLN A 286 -9.16 26.47 -0.13
C GLN A 286 -7.96 25.52 -0.15
N LEU A 287 -7.31 25.40 -1.30
CA LEU A 287 -6.11 24.58 -1.42
C LEU A 287 -4.88 25.28 -0.87
N VAL A 288 -4.16 24.57 0.00
CA VAL A 288 -2.86 24.98 0.51
C VAL A 288 -1.82 23.90 0.27
N HIS A 289 -0.58 24.34 0.07
CA HIS A 289 0.58 23.46 0.00
C HIS A 289 0.97 23.01 1.42
N MET A 290 1.11 21.71 1.61
CA MET A 290 1.48 21.15 2.91
C MET A 290 2.57 20.10 2.74
N ASN A 291 3.56 20.14 3.65
CA ASN A 291 4.58 19.10 3.78
C ASN A 291 4.34 18.38 5.11
N ARG A 292 3.43 17.40 5.09
CA ARG A 292 3.08 16.58 6.26
C ARG A 292 3.56 15.15 6.09
N LEU A 293 3.59 14.40 7.21
CA LEU A 293 3.93 12.98 7.18
C LEU A 293 2.87 12.18 6.39
N PRO A 294 3.29 11.21 5.56
CA PRO A 294 2.38 10.32 4.85
C PRO A 294 1.35 9.63 5.76
N GLY A 295 0.11 9.52 5.28
CA GLY A 295 -0.99 8.87 5.99
C GLY A 295 -1.68 9.74 7.04
N GLY A 296 -1.30 11.01 7.18
CA GLY A 296 -1.97 12.02 8.03
C GLY A 296 -3.20 12.68 7.40
N ASN A 297 -3.78 12.10 6.34
CA ASN A 297 -5.03 12.59 5.74
C ASN A 297 -6.23 12.29 6.64
N GLU A 298 -7.08 13.30 6.82
CA GLU A 298 -8.33 13.21 7.59
C GLU A 298 -9.54 12.90 6.70
N ILE A 299 -9.35 12.87 5.38
CA ILE A 299 -10.37 12.58 4.36
C ILE A 299 -9.88 11.48 3.42
N GLY A 300 -10.80 10.82 2.71
CA GLY A 300 -10.55 9.70 1.80
C GLY A 300 -10.03 10.08 0.41
N MET A 301 -9.44 11.27 0.28
CA MET A 301 -8.88 11.79 -0.96
C MET A 301 -7.57 12.51 -0.65
N VAL A 302 -6.58 12.36 -1.53
CA VAL A 302 -5.28 13.05 -1.46
C VAL A 302 -4.93 13.60 -2.82
N ALA A 303 -4.18 14.71 -2.84
CA ALA A 303 -3.75 15.35 -4.06
C ALA A 303 -2.32 15.86 -3.93
N TRP A 304 -1.57 15.84 -5.03
CA TRP A 304 -0.22 16.37 -5.11
C TRP A 304 -0.06 17.22 -6.35
N LYS A 305 0.67 18.34 -6.19
CA LYS A 305 1.37 18.95 -7.30
C LYS A 305 2.72 18.24 -7.43
N MET A 306 3.00 17.67 -8.59
CA MET A 306 4.26 16.98 -8.87
C MET A 306 5.00 17.69 -10.00
N THR A 307 6.32 17.82 -9.86
CA THR A 307 7.22 18.30 -10.92
C THR A 307 8.14 17.14 -11.32
N LEU A 308 8.04 16.73 -12.57
CA LEU A 308 8.72 15.56 -13.14
C LEU A 308 9.78 16.02 -14.13
N LYS A 309 11.03 15.62 -13.97
CA LYS A 309 12.05 15.77 -15.02
C LYS A 309 11.96 14.57 -15.94
N THR A 310 11.53 14.78 -17.18
CA THR A 310 11.42 13.72 -18.20
C THR A 310 12.47 13.95 -19.29
N PRO A 311 12.82 12.93 -20.10
CA PRO A 311 13.73 13.09 -21.24
C PRO A 311 13.35 14.26 -22.17
N GLU A 312 12.04 14.46 -22.39
CA GLU A 312 11.50 15.50 -23.26
C GLU A 312 11.46 16.88 -22.58
N TYR A 313 11.36 16.89 -21.24
CA TYR A 313 11.37 18.10 -20.42
C TYR A 313 12.39 17.97 -19.26
N PRO A 314 13.71 18.04 -19.55
CA PRO A 314 14.75 17.86 -18.53
C PRO A 314 14.71 18.90 -17.41
N GLU A 315 14.24 20.12 -17.71
CA GLU A 315 14.04 21.20 -16.74
C GLU A 315 12.86 20.96 -15.79
N GLY A 316 11.99 20.01 -16.12
CA GLY A 316 10.81 19.66 -15.35
C GLY A 316 9.50 20.06 -16.01
N ARG A 317 8.46 19.29 -15.73
CA ARG A 317 7.06 19.58 -16.09
C ARG A 317 6.12 19.31 -14.91
N ASP A 318 5.12 20.15 -14.77
CA ASP A 318 4.15 20.05 -13.67
C ASP A 318 2.92 19.22 -14.06
N ILE A 319 2.39 18.49 -13.09
CA ILE A 319 1.09 17.80 -13.15
C ILE A 319 0.38 17.90 -11.79
N ILE A 320 -0.94 17.69 -11.81
CA ILE A 320 -1.71 17.40 -10.60
C ILE A 320 -2.08 15.92 -10.58
N VAL A 321 -1.80 15.25 -9.46
CA VAL A 321 -2.22 13.86 -9.21
C VAL A 321 -3.23 13.85 -8.08
N ILE A 322 -4.38 13.25 -8.30
CA ILE A 322 -5.46 13.09 -7.31
C ILE A 322 -5.69 11.59 -7.12
N GLY A 323 -5.83 11.11 -5.89
CA GLY A 323 -6.03 9.69 -5.61
C GLY A 323 -6.96 9.45 -4.43
N ASN A 324 -7.82 8.44 -4.55
CA ASN A 324 -8.61 7.98 -3.42
C ASN A 324 -7.73 7.24 -2.40
N ASP A 325 -7.98 7.47 -1.12
CA ASP A 325 -7.47 6.61 -0.06
C ASP A 325 -8.50 5.50 0.26
N ILE A 326 -8.34 4.33 -0.36
CA ILE A 326 -9.22 3.17 -0.13
C ILE A 326 -9.21 2.70 1.33
N THR A 327 -8.19 3.06 2.12
CA THR A 327 -8.07 2.68 3.53
C THR A 327 -8.94 3.55 4.44
N TYR A 328 -9.33 4.74 3.95
CA TYR A 328 -10.20 5.66 4.65
C TYR A 328 -11.63 5.53 4.14
N ARG A 329 -12.55 5.06 5.00
CA ARG A 329 -13.98 4.86 4.67
C ARG A 329 -14.17 4.24 3.28
N ILE A 330 -13.42 3.16 3.00
CA ILE A 330 -13.41 2.39 1.73
C ILE A 330 -13.22 3.23 0.45
N GLY A 331 -12.57 4.39 0.56
CA GLY A 331 -12.37 5.34 -0.54
C GLY A 331 -13.66 5.97 -1.03
N SER A 332 -14.67 6.11 -0.16
CA SER A 332 -15.95 6.75 -0.51
C SER A 332 -15.83 8.25 -0.70
N PHE A 333 -16.61 8.79 -1.64
CA PHE A 333 -16.73 10.22 -1.91
C PHE A 333 -17.72 10.87 -0.94
N GLY A 334 -17.20 11.57 0.07
CA GLY A 334 -17.98 12.50 0.88
C GLY A 334 -17.76 13.96 0.45
N PRO A 335 -18.39 14.93 1.13
CA PRO A 335 -18.39 16.31 0.66
C PRO A 335 -16.98 16.94 0.66
N GLN A 336 -16.15 16.61 1.65
CA GLN A 336 -14.77 17.10 1.72
C GLN A 336 -13.87 16.44 0.67
N GLU A 337 -14.05 15.16 0.38
CA GLU A 337 -13.35 14.48 -0.71
C GLU A 337 -13.70 15.09 -2.07
N ASP A 338 -14.98 15.40 -2.29
CA ASP A 338 -15.47 16.06 -3.50
C ASP A 338 -14.87 17.47 -3.65
N VAL A 339 -14.81 18.24 -2.56
CA VAL A 339 -14.21 19.59 -2.58
C VAL A 339 -12.70 19.53 -2.86
N LEU A 340 -11.95 18.60 -2.26
CA LEU A 340 -10.53 18.47 -2.56
C LEU A 340 -10.30 18.12 -4.04
N PHE A 341 -11.07 17.16 -4.56
CA PHE A 341 -11.00 16.77 -5.97
C PHE A 341 -11.31 17.93 -6.90
N LEU A 342 -12.37 18.70 -6.59
CA LEU A 342 -12.77 19.89 -7.34
C LEU A 342 -11.62 20.90 -7.38
N ARG A 343 -11.14 21.35 -6.22
CA ARG A 343 -10.14 22.41 -6.16
C ARG A 343 -8.83 22.00 -6.82
N ALA A 344 -8.43 20.74 -6.68
CA ALA A 344 -7.23 20.23 -7.34
C ALA A 344 -7.39 20.17 -8.87
N SER A 345 -8.60 19.82 -9.35
CA SER A 345 -8.92 19.86 -10.79
C SER A 345 -8.96 21.29 -11.34
N GLU A 346 -9.59 22.22 -10.61
CA GLU A 346 -9.61 23.65 -10.97
C GLU A 346 -8.18 24.21 -11.04
N LEU A 347 -7.32 23.88 -10.06
CA LEU A 347 -5.92 24.29 -10.06
C LEU A 347 -5.19 23.80 -11.31
N ALA A 348 -5.37 22.52 -11.68
CA ALA A 348 -4.78 21.94 -12.88
C ALA A 348 -5.23 22.70 -14.14
N ARG A 349 -6.53 22.96 -14.25
CA ARG A 349 -7.13 23.67 -15.39
C ARG A 349 -6.66 25.12 -15.48
N THR A 350 -6.63 25.85 -14.36
CA THR A 350 -6.14 27.24 -14.32
C THR A 350 -4.68 27.35 -14.74
N HIS A 351 -3.85 26.37 -14.39
CA HIS A 351 -2.44 26.35 -14.80
C HIS A 351 -2.21 25.73 -16.18
N GLY A 352 -3.23 25.16 -16.81
CA GLY A 352 -3.11 24.46 -18.09
C GLY A 352 -2.26 23.18 -18.02
N ILE A 353 -2.13 22.57 -16.83
CA ILE A 353 -1.28 21.40 -16.61
C ILE A 353 -2.11 20.10 -16.56
N PRO A 354 -1.53 18.94 -16.93
CA PRO A 354 -2.24 17.67 -16.90
C PRO A 354 -2.77 17.30 -15.51
N ARG A 355 -3.94 16.64 -15.48
CA ARG A 355 -4.53 16.04 -14.28
C ARG A 355 -4.57 14.52 -14.42
N ILE A 356 -3.95 13.83 -13.45
CA ILE A 356 -4.02 12.37 -13.31
C ILE A 356 -4.93 12.03 -12.13
N TYR A 357 -5.86 11.11 -12.35
CA TYR A 357 -6.72 10.58 -11.30
C TYR A 357 -6.46 9.08 -11.08
N VAL A 358 -6.07 8.70 -9.87
CA VAL A 358 -5.87 7.31 -9.45
C VAL A 358 -7.11 6.82 -8.71
N ALA A 359 -7.90 6.00 -9.39
CA ALA A 359 -9.19 5.49 -8.92
C ALA A 359 -9.05 4.20 -8.10
N ALA A 360 -9.47 4.30 -6.83
CA ALA A 360 -9.69 3.18 -5.93
C ALA A 360 -10.75 3.56 -4.88
N ASN A 361 -12.03 3.43 -5.24
CA ASN A 361 -13.16 3.98 -4.46
C ASN A 361 -14.35 3.02 -4.35
N SER A 362 -15.38 3.44 -3.64
CA SER A 362 -16.67 2.76 -3.54
C SER A 362 -17.87 3.63 -3.95
N GLY A 363 -17.62 4.69 -4.72
CA GLY A 363 -18.63 5.69 -5.07
C GLY A 363 -18.98 6.66 -3.95
N ALA A 364 -20.13 7.30 -4.05
CA ALA A 364 -20.62 8.25 -3.05
C ALA A 364 -20.74 7.59 -1.68
N ARG A 365 -20.39 8.31 -0.62
CA ARG A 365 -20.56 7.88 0.76
C ARG A 365 -22.04 7.67 1.04
N ILE A 366 -22.34 6.62 1.79
CA ILE A 366 -23.68 6.29 2.24
C ILE A 366 -23.59 6.12 3.75
N GLY A 367 -24.54 6.68 4.48
CA GLY A 367 -24.65 6.51 5.92
C GLY A 367 -26.09 6.60 6.38
N LEU A 368 -26.30 6.26 7.65
CA LEU A 368 -27.55 6.46 8.37
C LEU A 368 -27.25 7.29 9.61
N ALA A 369 -28.25 8.01 10.13
CA ALA A 369 -28.13 8.75 11.37
C ALA A 369 -28.08 7.77 12.56
N GLU A 370 -26.87 7.35 12.96
CA GLU A 370 -26.65 6.37 14.03
C GLU A 370 -27.19 6.84 15.38
N GLU A 371 -27.22 8.15 15.63
CA GLU A 371 -27.86 8.68 16.83
C GLU A 371 -29.36 8.36 16.86
N ILE A 372 -30.04 8.37 15.72
CA ILE A 372 -31.48 8.07 15.65
C ILE A 372 -31.75 6.57 15.67
N ARG A 373 -30.85 5.77 15.08
CA ARG A 373 -30.98 4.31 14.97
C ARG A 373 -31.23 3.61 16.30
N HIS A 374 -30.65 4.12 17.39
CA HIS A 374 -30.79 3.55 18.73
C HIS A 374 -31.92 4.16 19.57
N MET A 375 -32.59 5.20 19.06
CA MET A 375 -33.60 5.96 19.81
C MET A 375 -35.01 5.86 19.22
N PHE A 376 -35.16 5.48 17.95
CA PHE A 376 -36.49 5.39 17.35
C PHE A 376 -37.31 4.21 17.92
N HIS A 377 -38.61 4.44 18.03
CA HIS A 377 -39.60 3.45 18.40
C HIS A 377 -40.54 3.19 17.22
N VAL A 378 -41.16 2.01 17.21
CA VAL A 378 -42.11 1.60 16.17
C VAL A 378 -43.52 1.65 16.74
N ALA A 379 -44.42 2.40 16.11
CA ALA A 379 -45.84 2.36 16.43
C ALA A 379 -46.49 1.21 15.67
N TRP A 380 -46.58 0.03 16.28
CA TRP A 380 -47.18 -1.16 15.67
C TRP A 380 -48.69 -1.01 15.46
N GLU A 381 -49.24 -1.70 14.46
CA GLU A 381 -50.69 -1.85 14.32
C GLU A 381 -51.27 -2.63 15.51
N ASP A 382 -50.57 -3.70 15.89
CA ASP A 382 -50.83 -4.51 17.08
C ASP A 382 -49.49 -4.79 17.79
N PRO A 383 -49.26 -4.22 18.99
CA PRO A 383 -48.01 -4.44 19.74
C PRO A 383 -47.73 -5.91 20.07
N ASP A 384 -48.78 -6.74 20.18
CA ASP A 384 -48.66 -8.17 20.49
C ASP A 384 -48.42 -9.01 19.23
N ASP A 385 -48.63 -8.46 18.03
CA ASP A 385 -48.43 -9.14 16.74
C ASP A 385 -47.76 -8.23 15.68
N PRO A 386 -46.42 -8.08 15.71
CA PRO A 386 -45.67 -7.24 14.78
C PRO A 386 -45.82 -7.60 13.30
N TYR A 387 -46.29 -8.81 12.96
CA TYR A 387 -46.49 -9.23 11.56
C TYR A 387 -47.65 -8.50 10.88
N LYS A 388 -48.56 -7.89 11.65
CA LYS A 388 -49.61 -7.01 11.12
C LYS A 388 -49.07 -5.70 10.55
N GLY A 389 -47.78 -5.41 10.77
CA GLY A 389 -47.12 -4.21 10.30
C GLY A 389 -47.13 -3.07 11.31
N TYR A 390 -46.66 -1.91 10.87
CA TYR A 390 -46.50 -0.72 11.70
C TYR A 390 -47.11 0.51 11.03
N LYS A 391 -47.54 1.47 11.84
CA LYS A 391 -48.14 2.74 11.43
C LYS A 391 -47.08 3.78 11.07
N TYR A 392 -46.10 3.99 11.97
CA TYR A 392 -45.04 4.99 11.80
C TYR A 392 -43.87 4.76 12.79
N LEU A 393 -42.77 5.47 12.56
CA LEU A 393 -41.65 5.56 13.50
C LEU A 393 -41.74 6.84 14.32
N TYR A 394 -41.38 6.79 15.60
CA TYR A 394 -41.49 7.94 16.49
C TYR A 394 -40.38 7.98 17.54
N LEU A 395 -40.24 9.15 18.18
CA LEU A 395 -39.43 9.35 19.38
C LEU A 395 -40.33 9.63 20.57
N THR A 396 -39.91 9.19 21.75
CA THR A 396 -40.53 9.63 23.00
C THR A 396 -40.22 11.12 23.23
N PRO A 397 -41.00 11.85 24.06
CA PRO A 397 -40.69 13.23 24.40
C PRO A 397 -39.30 13.40 25.03
N GLN A 398 -38.83 12.37 25.76
CA GLN A 398 -37.51 12.36 26.36
C GLN A 398 -36.40 12.22 25.31
N ASP A 399 -36.58 11.31 24.34
CA ASP A 399 -35.58 11.10 23.28
C ASP A 399 -35.57 12.23 22.26
N TYR A 400 -36.75 12.75 21.88
CA TYR A 400 -36.86 13.93 21.02
C TYR A 400 -36.11 15.13 21.61
N LYS A 401 -36.23 15.38 22.93
CA LYS A 401 -35.53 16.47 23.61
C LYS A 401 -33.99 16.33 23.55
N LYS A 402 -33.45 15.12 23.43
CA LYS A 402 -32.00 14.89 23.30
C LYS A 402 -31.47 15.26 21.91
N VAL A 403 -32.26 15.03 20.86
CA VAL A 403 -31.84 15.19 19.46
C VAL A 403 -32.33 16.47 18.81
N SER A 404 -33.37 17.12 19.34
CA SER A 404 -33.94 18.34 18.77
C SER A 404 -32.94 19.49 18.71
N ALA A 405 -32.03 19.59 19.69
CA ALA A 405 -30.97 20.60 19.71
C ALA A 405 -29.89 20.39 18.62
N LEU A 406 -29.81 19.18 18.06
CA LEU A 406 -28.83 18.81 17.04
C LEU A 406 -29.38 18.98 15.61
N ASN A 407 -30.67 19.33 15.46
CA ASN A 407 -31.39 19.34 14.19
C ASN A 407 -31.30 18.01 13.42
N SER A 408 -31.09 16.88 14.11
CA SER A 408 -30.95 15.57 13.46
C SER A 408 -32.25 15.04 12.84
N VAL A 409 -33.41 15.51 13.30
CA VAL A 409 -34.72 15.03 12.85
C VAL A 409 -35.76 16.15 12.83
N HIS A 410 -36.69 16.06 11.89
CA HIS A 410 -37.96 16.76 11.97
C HIS A 410 -39.03 15.78 12.44
N CYS A 411 -39.89 16.26 13.34
CA CYS A 411 -40.95 15.45 13.90
C CYS A 411 -42.24 16.24 14.03
N GLU A 412 -43.35 15.53 13.93
CA GLU A 412 -44.70 16.01 14.21
C GLU A 412 -45.15 15.46 15.58
N HIS A 413 -45.62 16.33 16.47
CA HIS A 413 -46.18 15.89 17.74
C HIS A 413 -47.57 15.29 17.50
N VAL A 414 -47.77 14.07 18.02
CA VAL A 414 -49.03 13.33 17.92
C VAL A 414 -49.36 12.70 19.27
N GLU A 415 -50.65 12.57 19.55
CA GLU A 415 -51.16 11.82 20.70
C GLU A 415 -51.79 10.53 20.19
N ASP A 416 -51.23 9.38 20.57
CA ASP A 416 -51.67 8.06 20.09
C ASP A 416 -51.64 7.06 21.25
N ASN A 417 -52.72 6.30 21.43
CA ASN A 417 -52.94 5.39 22.56
C ASN A 417 -52.72 6.05 23.95
N GLY A 418 -53.01 7.34 24.08
CA GLY A 418 -52.81 8.10 25.33
C GLY A 418 -51.35 8.46 25.63
N GLU A 419 -50.44 8.21 24.67
CA GLU A 419 -49.04 8.61 24.76
C GLU A 419 -48.74 9.80 23.84
N SER A 420 -48.01 10.77 24.37
CA SER A 420 -47.41 11.85 23.58
C SER A 420 -46.21 11.31 22.81
N ARG A 421 -46.25 11.35 21.49
CA ARG A 421 -45.21 10.84 20.58
C ARG A 421 -44.76 11.92 19.61
N TYR A 422 -43.49 11.86 19.22
CA TYR A 422 -42.94 12.70 18.15
C TYR A 422 -42.71 11.83 16.93
N LYS A 423 -43.70 11.79 16.03
CA LYS A 423 -43.63 11.03 14.78
C LYS A 423 -42.55 11.61 13.88
N ILE A 424 -41.61 10.77 13.44
CA ILE A 424 -40.49 11.20 12.60
C ILE A 424 -41.02 11.47 11.19
N THR A 425 -40.84 12.69 10.68
CA THR A 425 -41.17 13.06 9.29
C THR A 425 -39.94 13.00 8.40
N ASP A 426 -38.82 13.52 8.89
CA ASP A 426 -37.56 13.61 8.16
C ASP A 426 -36.38 13.27 9.08
N ILE A 427 -35.39 12.55 8.53
CA ILE A 427 -34.13 12.27 9.20
C ILE A 427 -33.05 13.05 8.45
N ILE A 428 -32.45 14.03 9.12
CA ILE A 428 -31.39 14.87 8.58
C ILE A 428 -30.02 14.30 8.97
N GLY A 429 -29.88 13.88 10.22
CA GLY A 429 -28.63 13.42 10.81
C GLY A 429 -27.72 14.56 11.25
N LYS A 430 -26.91 14.30 12.29
CA LYS A 430 -25.90 15.25 12.78
C LYS A 430 -24.62 15.20 11.94
N GLU A 431 -24.28 14.01 11.42
CA GLU A 431 -23.09 13.81 10.59
C GLU A 431 -23.36 14.27 9.15
N ASP A 432 -22.38 14.95 8.55
CA ASP A 432 -22.43 15.36 7.15
C ASP A 432 -21.98 14.21 6.22
N GLY A 433 -22.53 14.15 5.01
CA GLY A 433 -22.16 13.16 4.01
C GLY A 433 -22.82 11.80 4.18
N LEU A 434 -24.09 11.77 4.60
CA LEU A 434 -24.93 10.59 4.70
C LEU A 434 -25.76 10.35 3.41
N GLY A 435 -26.09 11.41 2.66
CA GLY A 435 -27.06 11.34 1.56
C GLY A 435 -26.86 12.35 0.41
N ILE A 436 -27.82 13.25 0.22
CA ILE A 436 -27.97 14.09 -1.00
C ILE A 436 -26.84 15.10 -1.20
N GLU A 437 -26.19 15.52 -0.12
CA GLU A 437 -25.00 16.35 -0.11
C GLU A 437 -23.84 15.69 -0.89
N ASN A 438 -23.69 14.37 -0.80
CA ASN A 438 -22.70 13.62 -1.58
C ASN A 438 -23.10 13.55 -3.06
N LEU A 439 -24.40 13.50 -3.37
CA LEU A 439 -24.88 13.52 -4.76
C LEU A 439 -24.66 14.89 -5.40
N ARG A 440 -24.85 15.97 -4.64
CA ARG A 440 -24.51 17.33 -5.05
C ARG A 440 -23.00 17.45 -5.32
N GLY A 441 -22.16 16.95 -4.43
CA GLY A 441 -20.71 16.93 -4.61
C GLY A 441 -20.28 16.07 -5.81
N SER A 442 -20.86 14.90 -5.99
CA SER A 442 -20.67 14.04 -7.16
C SER A 442 -20.99 14.75 -8.47
N GLY A 443 -22.12 15.46 -8.55
CA GLY A 443 -22.49 16.26 -9.72
C GLY A 443 -21.50 17.40 -9.99
N MET A 444 -21.00 18.03 -8.93
CA MET A 444 -20.01 19.11 -9.00
C MET A 444 -18.69 18.65 -9.62
N ILE A 445 -18.12 17.53 -9.14
CA ILE A 445 -16.86 17.00 -9.66
C ILE A 445 -17.00 16.35 -11.04
N ALA A 446 -18.19 15.83 -11.38
CA ALA A 446 -18.49 15.39 -12.73
C ALA A 446 -18.49 16.58 -13.71
N GLY A 447 -19.13 17.69 -13.32
CA GLY A 447 -19.12 18.94 -14.09
C GLY A 447 -17.71 19.47 -14.34
N GLU A 448 -16.90 19.60 -13.28
CA GLU A 448 -15.51 20.05 -13.44
C GLU A 448 -14.67 19.07 -14.26
N SER A 449 -14.87 17.75 -14.12
CA SER A 449 -14.13 16.77 -14.94
C SER A 449 -14.47 16.88 -16.43
N SER A 450 -15.71 17.18 -16.77
CA SER A 450 -16.12 17.47 -18.15
C SER A 450 -15.41 18.72 -18.69
N LEU A 451 -15.38 19.81 -17.91
CA LEU A 451 -14.67 21.04 -18.26
C LEU A 451 -13.15 20.84 -18.39
N ALA A 452 -12.57 20.06 -17.48
CA ALA A 452 -11.15 19.75 -17.46
C ALA A 452 -10.73 18.99 -18.72
N TYR A 453 -11.52 18.00 -19.17
CA TYR A 453 -11.21 17.23 -20.39
C TYR A 453 -11.12 18.12 -21.64
N GLU A 454 -12.01 19.11 -21.78
CA GLU A 454 -11.98 20.05 -22.91
C GLU A 454 -10.79 21.02 -22.87
N SER A 455 -10.15 21.19 -21.70
CA SER A 455 -9.15 22.24 -21.45
C SER A 455 -7.73 21.72 -21.26
N ILE A 456 -7.56 20.56 -20.61
CA ILE A 456 -6.26 20.00 -20.21
C ILE A 456 -6.21 18.50 -20.48
N ILE A 457 -5.00 17.93 -20.45
CA ILE A 457 -4.84 16.48 -20.52
C ILE A 457 -5.37 15.85 -19.23
N THR A 458 -6.39 15.00 -19.35
CA THR A 458 -6.92 14.17 -18.26
C THR A 458 -6.57 12.71 -18.50
N ILE A 459 -6.05 12.03 -17.48
CA ILE A 459 -5.76 10.59 -17.52
C ILE A 459 -6.25 9.95 -16.23
N ASN A 460 -6.81 8.75 -16.35
CA ASN A 460 -7.31 7.97 -15.22
C ASN A 460 -6.57 6.64 -15.13
N LEU A 461 -6.21 6.26 -13.91
CA LEU A 461 -5.61 4.98 -13.59
C LEU A 461 -6.52 4.23 -12.61
N VAL A 462 -7.14 3.16 -13.05
CA VAL A 462 -7.99 2.32 -12.20
C VAL A 462 -7.15 1.19 -11.60
N THR A 463 -6.91 1.25 -10.29
CA THR A 463 -5.99 0.33 -9.58
C THR A 463 -6.71 -0.74 -8.75
N CYS A 464 -7.94 -0.47 -8.33
CA CYS A 464 -8.75 -1.41 -7.55
C CYS A 464 -10.15 -1.50 -8.14
N ARG A 465 -11.00 -0.53 -7.81
CA ARG A 465 -12.35 -0.44 -8.35
C ARG A 465 -12.77 1.02 -8.41
N ALA A 466 -13.53 1.35 -9.44
CA ALA A 466 -14.18 2.64 -9.64
C ALA A 466 -15.69 2.39 -9.66
N ILE A 467 -16.41 2.90 -8.66
CA ILE A 467 -17.83 2.64 -8.47
C ILE A 467 -18.64 3.93 -8.57
N GLY A 468 -19.79 3.91 -9.25
CA GLY A 468 -20.73 5.03 -9.31
C GLY A 468 -20.07 6.29 -9.88
N ILE A 469 -19.99 7.37 -9.09
CA ILE A 469 -19.30 8.61 -9.50
C ILE A 469 -17.84 8.34 -9.89
N GLY A 470 -17.14 7.41 -9.24
CA GLY A 470 -15.78 7.05 -9.61
C GLY A 470 -15.68 6.52 -11.05
N ALA A 471 -16.66 5.73 -11.49
CA ALA A 471 -16.72 5.23 -12.87
C ALA A 471 -17.06 6.35 -13.86
N TYR A 472 -17.95 7.28 -13.49
CA TYR A 472 -18.24 8.46 -14.31
C TYR A 472 -17.03 9.38 -14.47
N LEU A 473 -16.24 9.63 -13.41
CA LEU A 473 -15.02 10.42 -13.50
C LEU A 473 -14.00 9.81 -14.46
N VAL A 474 -13.84 8.48 -14.41
CA VAL A 474 -13.01 7.73 -15.35
C VAL A 474 -13.50 7.95 -16.78
N ARG A 475 -14.80 7.78 -17.04
CA ARG A 475 -15.38 8.01 -18.36
C ARG A 475 -15.23 9.46 -18.83
N LEU A 476 -15.51 10.43 -17.97
CA LEU A 476 -15.45 11.87 -18.28
C LEU A 476 -14.02 12.33 -18.57
N GLY A 477 -13.02 11.78 -17.87
CA GLY A 477 -11.61 12.02 -18.16
C GLY A 477 -11.09 11.32 -19.42
N GLN A 478 -11.92 10.48 -20.06
CA GLN A 478 -11.68 9.70 -21.29
C GLN A 478 -10.52 8.71 -21.22
N ARG A 479 -9.27 9.21 -21.13
CA ARG A 479 -8.06 8.38 -21.23
C ARG A 479 -7.94 7.53 -19.98
N THR A 480 -8.02 6.23 -20.14
CA THR A 480 -8.14 5.28 -19.04
C THR A 480 -7.13 4.16 -19.20
N ILE A 481 -6.38 3.89 -18.13
CA ILE A 481 -5.56 2.70 -18.01
C ILE A 481 -6.11 1.86 -16.87
N GLN A 482 -6.46 0.61 -17.19
CA GLN A 482 -7.06 -0.33 -16.26
C GLN A 482 -6.08 -1.46 -15.94
N VAL A 483 -5.89 -1.73 -14.65
CA VAL A 483 -5.13 -2.89 -14.19
C VAL A 483 -5.99 -4.15 -14.34
N GLU A 484 -5.42 -5.28 -14.81
CA GLU A 484 -6.05 -6.56 -15.22
C GLU A 484 -6.95 -7.24 -14.14
N ASN A 485 -6.98 -6.74 -12.91
CA ASN A 485 -7.88 -7.23 -11.85
C ASN A 485 -8.72 -6.11 -11.20
N SER A 486 -8.78 -4.95 -11.86
CA SER A 486 -9.55 -3.81 -11.40
C SER A 486 -10.89 -3.71 -12.13
N HIS A 487 -11.85 -2.96 -11.57
CA HIS A 487 -13.22 -2.93 -12.09
C HIS A 487 -13.76 -1.51 -12.21
N ILE A 488 -14.47 -1.21 -13.30
CA ILE A 488 -15.21 0.03 -13.50
C ILE A 488 -16.69 -0.34 -13.57
N ILE A 489 -17.46 -0.04 -12.52
CA ILE A 489 -18.86 -0.46 -12.41
C ILE A 489 -19.74 0.65 -11.84
N LEU A 490 -21.04 0.66 -12.16
CA LEU A 490 -21.99 1.57 -11.50
C LEU A 490 -22.56 0.96 -10.22
N THR A 491 -22.88 -0.34 -10.26
CA THR A 491 -23.54 -1.07 -9.18
C THR A 491 -22.88 -2.42 -8.95
N GLY A 492 -22.65 -2.79 -7.69
CA GLY A 492 -22.05 -4.08 -7.35
C GLY A 492 -22.94 -5.28 -7.71
N CYS A 493 -22.32 -6.38 -8.15
CA CYS A 493 -23.02 -7.63 -8.50
C CYS A 493 -23.92 -8.16 -7.37
N GLY A 494 -23.50 -8.09 -6.11
CA GLY A 494 -24.35 -8.50 -4.99
C GLY A 494 -25.66 -7.71 -4.86
N ALA A 495 -25.67 -6.43 -5.27
CA ALA A 495 -26.89 -5.62 -5.31
C ALA A 495 -27.76 -5.98 -6.52
N LEU A 496 -27.14 -6.19 -7.69
CA LEU A 496 -27.86 -6.65 -8.89
C LEU A 496 -28.49 -8.03 -8.69
N ASN A 497 -27.82 -8.95 -7.98
CA ASN A 497 -28.30 -10.30 -7.65
C ASN A 497 -29.58 -10.34 -6.83
N LYS A 498 -29.88 -9.26 -6.10
CA LYS A 498 -31.19 -9.12 -5.43
C LYS A 498 -32.34 -8.88 -6.42
N VAL A 499 -32.02 -8.46 -7.64
CA VAL A 499 -32.97 -8.15 -8.72
C VAL A 499 -32.90 -9.18 -9.86
N ARG A 500 -31.70 -9.65 -10.26
CA ARG A 500 -31.44 -10.71 -11.26
C ARG A 500 -30.05 -11.35 -11.08
N VAL A 501 -29.91 -12.64 -11.40
CA VAL A 501 -28.71 -13.44 -11.10
C VAL A 501 -27.53 -13.15 -12.04
N TYR A 502 -26.43 -12.67 -11.45
CA TYR A 502 -25.09 -12.55 -12.03
C TYR A 502 -24.07 -13.26 -11.14
N THR A 503 -23.07 -13.93 -11.72
CA THR A 503 -22.12 -14.76 -10.96
C THR A 503 -20.88 -13.99 -10.47
N SER A 504 -20.60 -12.80 -11.01
CA SER A 504 -19.45 -11.96 -10.63
C SER A 504 -19.70 -10.50 -11.04
N ALA A 505 -19.01 -9.53 -10.42
CA ALA A 505 -19.01 -8.12 -10.88
C ALA A 505 -18.60 -8.00 -12.35
N PHE A 506 -17.64 -8.83 -12.75
CA PHE A 506 -17.12 -8.94 -14.10
C PHE A 506 -18.19 -9.29 -15.16
N ARG A 507 -19.14 -10.17 -14.83
CA ARG A 507 -20.26 -10.52 -15.73
C ARG A 507 -21.49 -9.63 -15.56
N ALA A 508 -21.55 -8.82 -14.50
CA ALA A 508 -22.77 -8.13 -14.11
C ALA A 508 -23.03 -6.87 -14.94
N MET A 509 -22.00 -6.11 -15.25
CA MET A 509 -22.07 -4.91 -16.08
C MET A 509 -20.66 -4.62 -16.61
N TRP A 510 -20.51 -4.65 -17.94
CA TRP A 510 -19.29 -4.39 -18.71
C TRP A 510 -18.19 -5.47 -18.57
N ASP A 511 -18.23 -6.46 -19.47
CA ASP A 511 -17.14 -7.42 -19.70
C ASP A 511 -15.86 -6.67 -20.14
N GLU A 512 -14.68 -7.21 -19.79
CA GLU A 512 -13.40 -6.92 -20.48
C GLU A 512 -13.51 -7.06 -22.02
N TRP A 513 -14.46 -7.86 -22.50
CA TRP A 513 -14.75 -8.11 -23.90
C TRP A 513 -15.83 -7.19 -24.52
N LEU A 514 -16.48 -6.31 -23.75
CA LEU A 514 -17.53 -5.39 -24.24
C LEU A 514 -17.03 -3.94 -24.43
N LEU A 515 -15.88 -3.57 -23.87
CA LEU A 515 -15.18 -2.32 -24.20
C LEU A 515 -14.16 -2.48 -25.35
N LEU A 516 -13.75 -3.71 -25.65
CA LEU A 516 -12.95 -4.03 -26.84
C LEU A 516 -13.67 -3.80 -28.18
N PRO A 517 -15.01 -4.00 -28.34
CA PRO A 517 -15.67 -3.79 -29.62
C PRO A 517 -16.25 -2.38 -29.81
N ASP A 518 -16.60 -1.66 -28.74
CA ASP A 518 -17.26 -0.35 -28.82
C ASP A 518 -16.38 0.76 -28.22
N GLN A 519 -15.48 1.26 -29.07
CA GLN A 519 -14.76 2.53 -28.99
C GLN A 519 -14.26 2.97 -27.60
N GLY A 520 -12.99 2.65 -27.31
CA GLY A 520 -12.09 3.62 -26.67
C GLY A 520 -11.52 3.28 -25.29
N GLU A 521 -11.18 2.03 -24.99
CA GLU A 521 -10.16 1.76 -23.96
C GLU A 521 -8.79 1.60 -24.60
N GLU A 522 -7.82 2.41 -24.15
CA GLU A 522 -6.52 2.50 -24.82
C GLU A 522 -5.57 1.35 -24.42
N LEU A 523 -5.54 0.84 -23.17
CA LEU A 523 -4.69 -0.31 -22.77
C LEU A 523 -5.14 -1.05 -21.48
N VAL A 524 -5.03 -2.40 -21.48
CA VAL A 524 -5.16 -3.30 -20.31
C VAL A 524 -3.79 -3.83 -19.89
N GLN A 525 -3.44 -3.84 -18.59
CA GLN A 525 -2.12 -4.30 -18.12
C GLN A 525 -2.11 -5.10 -16.81
N GLY A 526 -1.19 -6.07 -16.71
CA GLY A 526 -1.14 -7.06 -15.63
C GLY A 526 -0.62 -6.63 -14.26
N SER A 527 -0.19 -5.38 -14.08
CA SER A 527 0.06 -4.81 -12.74
C SER A 527 0.16 -3.29 -12.76
N SER A 528 -0.16 -2.64 -11.63
CA SER A 528 -0.01 -1.18 -11.48
C SER A 528 1.41 -0.68 -11.83
N ARG A 529 2.45 -1.52 -11.63
CA ARG A 529 3.85 -1.21 -11.96
C ARG A 529 4.11 -1.07 -13.46
N MET A 530 3.47 -1.92 -14.27
CA MET A 530 3.56 -1.81 -15.73
C MET A 530 2.80 -0.57 -16.20
N THR A 531 1.65 -0.28 -15.58
CA THR A 531 0.78 0.84 -15.94
C THR A 531 1.48 2.20 -15.85
N PHE A 532 2.24 2.48 -14.79
CA PHE A 532 2.99 3.74 -14.67
C PHE A 532 4.16 3.85 -15.66
N SER A 533 4.72 2.72 -16.12
CA SER A 533 5.79 2.73 -17.14
C SER A 533 5.22 3.14 -18.51
N LEU A 534 3.98 2.77 -18.79
CA LEU A 534 3.25 3.16 -19.99
C LEU A 534 2.77 4.62 -19.95
N PHE A 535 2.40 5.11 -18.75
CA PHE A 535 2.00 6.51 -18.52
C PHE A 535 3.01 7.52 -19.06
N LEU A 536 4.30 7.16 -19.00
CA LEU A 536 5.43 7.97 -19.44
C LEU A 536 5.78 7.77 -20.93
N PHE A 537 5.43 6.62 -21.51
CA PHE A 537 5.75 6.26 -22.90
C PHE A 537 4.88 6.99 -23.94
N PHE A 538 3.67 7.43 -23.58
CA PHE A 538 2.73 8.06 -24.51
C PHE A 538 2.89 9.58 -24.70
N SER A 539 4.03 10.15 -24.31
CA SER A 539 4.33 11.56 -24.53
C SER A 539 5.34 11.88 -25.64
N GLY A 540 5.79 10.87 -26.41
CA GLY A 540 6.69 11.05 -27.55
C GLY A 540 6.40 10.08 -28.69
N GLU A 541 6.30 10.59 -29.92
CA GLU A 541 5.99 9.85 -31.14
C GLU A 541 7.09 8.86 -31.60
N LYS A 542 6.62 7.66 -32.03
CA LYS A 542 7.13 6.71 -33.06
C LYS A 542 8.16 5.62 -32.72
N SER A 543 7.68 4.36 -32.62
CA SER A 543 8.09 3.17 -33.43
C SER A 543 7.24 1.92 -33.07
N PRO A 544 7.13 0.85 -33.89
CA PRO A 544 6.09 0.65 -34.88
C PRO A 544 5.15 -0.51 -34.48
N PHE A 545 4.10 -0.20 -33.72
CA PHE A 545 2.79 -0.88 -33.74
C PHE A 545 1.76 0.18 -33.36
N LEU A 546 1.64 1.21 -34.20
CA LEU A 546 0.81 2.39 -33.98
C LEU A 546 -0.12 2.59 -35.17
N HIS A 547 -1.40 2.25 -35.04
CA HIS A 547 -2.46 2.75 -35.90
C HIS A 547 -3.82 2.61 -35.22
N LEU A 548 -4.15 3.54 -34.30
CA LEU A 548 -5.51 4.10 -34.13
C LEU A 548 -5.51 5.24 -33.07
N PHE A 549 -4.98 6.43 -33.35
CA PHE A 549 -5.38 7.69 -32.67
C PHE A 549 -4.64 8.91 -33.25
N PHE A 550 -4.68 9.10 -34.57
CA PHE A 550 -4.31 10.38 -35.21
C PHE A 550 -5.10 10.53 -36.52
N LEU A 551 -6.37 10.94 -36.40
CA LEU A 551 -7.17 11.45 -37.52
C LEU A 551 -8.41 12.16 -36.95
N THR A 552 -8.24 13.41 -36.51
CA THR A 552 -9.22 14.52 -36.61
C THR A 552 -8.76 15.75 -35.82
N ARG A 553 -7.84 16.52 -36.41
CA ARG A 553 -7.84 17.97 -36.27
C ARG A 553 -7.41 18.61 -37.59
N THR A 554 -8.33 18.56 -38.54
CA THR A 554 -8.44 19.55 -39.61
C THR A 554 -9.92 19.81 -39.80
N LEU A 555 -10.42 20.88 -39.19
CA LEU A 555 -11.28 21.91 -39.78
C LEU A 555 -11.90 22.75 -38.65
N ARG A 556 -11.49 24.04 -38.62
CA ARG A 556 -12.06 25.23 -37.96
C ARG A 556 -12.48 25.16 -36.49
#